data_AF-A0A2G2DT69-F1
#
_entry.id   AF-A0A2G2DT69-F1
#
_cell.length_a   1.000
_cell.length_b   1.000
_cell.length_c   1.000
_cell.angle_alpha   90.00
_cell.angle_beta   90.00
_cell.angle_gamma   90.00
#
_symmetry.space_group_name_H-M   'P 1'
#
loop_
_entity.id
_entity.type
_entity.pdbx_description
1 polymer ?
#
loop_
_entity_poly.entity_id
_entity_poly.type
_entity_poly.pdbx_seq_one_letter_code
_entity_poly.pdbx_strand_id
1 'polypeptide(L)'
;MGIFLVERLLCRIIESEVVLFPSAFHHANKVFSRTIGIPGYMTILSSTFKLFSLLTFLVISISTSSCTSLLVSLKATQPKDAITTTQVTAETFFINGNFDDALLEFEQIYETAASHTDRNSALYGLACTQMILANSDLQLIEAIDNLLRWDANKGTALFIENRHLLTLALRQQSYLIQKKHVAMATREKRKNNVITYQRKKISQMANTLKNLQHQLEELEQIDEIYQEKRKPL
;
A
#
# COMPACT_ATOMS: atom_id res chain seq x y z
N MET A 1 -6.32 1.98 5.67
CA MET A 1 -6.27 0.51 5.78
C MET A 1 -4.83 -0.05 5.77
N GLY A 2 -3.83 0.64 5.19
CA GLY A 2 -2.43 0.16 5.14
C GLY A 2 -1.62 0.18 6.45
N ILE A 3 -1.94 1.05 7.43
CA ILE A 3 -1.21 1.14 8.71
C ILE A 3 -1.34 -0.16 9.54
N PHE A 4 -2.51 -0.80 9.50
CA PHE A 4 -2.77 -2.05 10.23
C PHE A 4 -2.02 -3.26 9.67
N LEU A 5 -1.58 -3.23 8.41
CA LEU A 5 -0.85 -4.33 7.79
C LEU A 5 0.63 -4.31 8.19
N VAL A 6 1.21 -3.11 8.28
CA VAL A 6 2.61 -2.91 8.71
C VAL A 6 2.77 -3.22 10.21
N GLU A 7 1.81 -2.80 11.06
CA GLU A 7 1.81 -3.19 12.48
C GLU A 7 1.69 -4.71 12.66
N ARG A 8 0.84 -5.39 11.88
CA ARG A 8 0.71 -6.86 11.93
C ARG A 8 1.97 -7.59 11.45
N LEU A 9 2.66 -7.07 10.44
CA LEU A 9 3.91 -7.66 9.94
C LEU A 9 5.05 -7.47 10.95
N LEU A 10 5.17 -6.28 11.55
CA LEU A 10 6.13 -6.01 12.63
C LEU A 10 5.86 -6.88 13.85
N CYS A 11 4.60 -7.07 14.25
CA CYS A 11 4.25 -8.00 15.33
C CYS A 11 4.64 -9.45 15.01
N ARG A 12 4.44 -9.94 13.78
CA ARG A 12 4.81 -11.31 13.42
C ARG A 12 6.32 -11.54 13.33
N ILE A 13 7.08 -10.55 12.88
CA ILE A 13 8.54 -10.61 12.83
C ILE A 13 9.10 -10.59 14.27
N ILE A 14 8.54 -9.75 15.16
CA ILE A 14 8.91 -9.72 16.59
C ILE A 14 8.50 -11.02 17.31
N GLU A 15 7.32 -11.58 17.02
CA GLU A 15 6.87 -12.87 17.59
C GLU A 15 7.79 -14.05 17.21
N SER A 16 8.50 -13.97 16.08
CA SER A 16 9.50 -14.98 15.70
C SER A 16 10.82 -14.89 16.49
N GLU A 17 11.05 -13.80 17.23
CA GLU A 17 12.24 -13.58 18.07
C GLU A 17 11.98 -13.66 19.59
N VAL A 18 10.72 -13.75 20.05
CA VAL A 18 10.40 -13.79 21.49
C VAL A 18 10.07 -15.21 21.96
N VAL A 19 11.08 -16.09 21.94
CA VAL A 19 11.17 -17.23 22.88
C VAL A 19 12.26 -16.89 23.89
N LEU A 20 11.98 -15.94 24.78
CA LEU A 20 12.62 -15.74 26.09
C LEU A 20 12.06 -14.43 26.69
N PHE A 21 10.98 -14.58 27.46
CA PHE A 21 10.57 -13.81 28.65
C PHE A 21 9.03 -13.80 28.73
N PRO A 22 8.43 -14.38 29.79
CA PRO A 22 6.99 -14.41 29.94
C PRO A 22 6.50 -13.21 30.73
N SER A 23 5.34 -12.72 30.32
CA SER A 23 4.24 -12.16 31.13
C SER A 23 3.77 -10.78 30.69
N ALA A 24 2.44 -10.68 30.70
CA ALA A 24 1.61 -9.51 30.39
C ALA A 24 1.52 -9.15 28.91
N PHE A 25 0.43 -9.58 28.25
CA PHE A 25 -0.56 -8.62 27.72
C PHE A 25 -1.88 -9.32 27.33
N HIS A 26 -2.96 -8.80 27.92
CA HIS A 26 -4.39 -8.91 27.68
C HIS A 26 -4.92 -9.75 26.50
N HIS A 27 -5.92 -10.61 26.69
CA HIS A 27 -7.32 -10.27 26.99
C HIS A 27 -7.94 -9.26 26.01
N ALA A 28 -8.02 -9.61 24.72
CA ALA A 28 -8.97 -8.99 23.78
C ALA A 28 -9.18 -9.88 22.55
N ASN A 29 -10.07 -10.87 22.64
CA ASN A 29 -10.67 -11.46 21.45
C ASN A 29 -12.04 -12.02 21.80
N LYS A 30 -13.03 -11.13 21.81
CA LYS A 30 -14.43 -11.49 21.78
C LYS A 30 -15.14 -10.52 20.85
N VAL A 31 -15.93 -11.08 19.94
CA VAL A 31 -16.90 -10.39 19.07
C VAL A 31 -16.32 -9.80 17.78
N PHE A 32 -16.15 -10.66 16.75
CA PHE A 32 -16.78 -10.42 15.44
C PHE A 32 -16.65 -11.65 14.53
N SER A 33 -17.62 -12.55 14.60
CA SER A 33 -17.88 -13.54 13.55
C SER A 33 -19.36 -13.90 13.62
N ARG A 34 -20.17 -13.15 12.87
CA ARG A 34 -21.54 -13.53 12.53
C ARG A 34 -21.72 -13.37 11.02
N THR A 35 -21.80 -14.53 10.38
CA THR A 35 -22.85 -14.92 9.43
C THR A 35 -23.21 -13.93 8.32
N ILE A 36 -22.83 -14.26 7.08
CA ILE A 36 -23.77 -14.28 5.94
C ILE A 36 -23.43 -15.51 5.08
N GLY A 37 -24.35 -16.48 5.07
CA GLY A 37 -24.44 -17.51 4.05
C GLY A 37 -25.51 -17.10 3.03
N ILE A 38 -25.25 -17.35 1.75
CA ILE A 38 -26.25 -17.29 0.68
C ILE A 38 -26.06 -18.55 -0.18
N PRO A 39 -27.10 -19.39 -0.33
CA PRO A 39 -27.04 -20.59 -1.17
C PRO A 39 -27.56 -20.31 -2.59
N GLY A 40 -27.03 -21.10 -3.53
CA GLY A 40 -27.80 -21.71 -4.63
C GLY A 40 -28.30 -20.82 -5.75
N TYR A 41 -27.63 -20.86 -6.91
CA TYR A 41 -28.33 -20.82 -8.19
C TYR A 41 -27.77 -21.85 -9.16
N MET A 42 -28.71 -22.50 -9.82
CA MET A 42 -28.61 -23.68 -10.65
C MET A 42 -27.81 -23.45 -11.93
N THR A 43 -27.08 -24.51 -12.26
CA THR A 43 -26.85 -25.07 -13.59
C THR A 43 -27.91 -24.69 -14.64
N ILE A 44 -27.51 -23.96 -15.69
CA ILE A 44 -27.96 -24.07 -17.10
C ILE A 44 -26.91 -23.32 -17.92
N LEU A 45 -26.11 -24.01 -18.74
CA LEU A 45 -25.56 -23.55 -20.03
C LEU A 45 -24.63 -24.63 -20.60
N SER A 46 -25.20 -25.82 -20.77
CA SER A 46 -24.67 -26.91 -21.58
C SER A 46 -25.24 -26.77 -22.99
N SER A 47 -24.51 -26.10 -23.91
CA SER A 47 -24.62 -26.35 -25.37
C SER A 47 -23.78 -25.40 -26.24
N THR A 48 -23.26 -24.28 -25.74
CA THR A 48 -22.51 -23.31 -26.58
C THR A 48 -20.99 -23.56 -26.64
N PHE A 49 -20.47 -24.51 -25.86
CA PHE A 49 -19.01 -24.75 -25.75
C PHE A 49 -18.39 -25.54 -26.92
N LYS A 50 -19.20 -26.18 -27.79
CA LYS A 50 -18.69 -27.03 -28.88
C LYS A 50 -18.41 -26.27 -30.20
N LEU A 51 -18.94 -25.06 -30.37
CA LEU A 51 -18.71 -24.24 -31.57
C LEU A 51 -17.44 -23.36 -31.46
N PHE A 52 -16.97 -23.05 -30.26
CA PHE A 52 -15.74 -22.27 -30.06
C PHE A 52 -14.45 -23.10 -30.19
N SER A 53 -14.54 -24.43 -30.01
CA SER A 53 -13.37 -25.34 -30.05
C SER A 53 -12.92 -25.72 -31.46
N LEU A 54 -13.76 -25.50 -32.48
CA LEU A 54 -13.40 -25.79 -33.89
C LEU A 54 -12.82 -24.56 -34.60
N LEU A 55 -13.12 -23.35 -34.12
CA LEU A 55 -12.60 -22.11 -34.70
C LEU A 55 -11.13 -21.83 -34.30
N THR A 56 -10.68 -22.35 -33.15
CA THR A 56 -9.29 -22.17 -32.68
C THR A 56 -8.29 -23.06 -33.39
N PHE A 57 -8.70 -24.21 -33.94
CA PHE A 57 -7.80 -25.08 -34.72
C PHE A 57 -7.46 -24.51 -36.10
N LEU A 58 -8.35 -23.73 -36.72
CA LEU A 58 -8.10 -23.15 -38.05
C LEU A 58 -7.12 -21.96 -38.02
N VAL A 59 -6.99 -21.28 -36.86
CA VAL A 59 -6.07 -20.12 -36.70
C VAL A 59 -4.64 -20.56 -36.33
N ILE A 60 -4.45 -21.78 -35.81
CA ILE A 60 -3.12 -22.29 -35.43
C ILE A 60 -2.33 -22.82 -36.63
N SER A 61 -2.97 -23.10 -37.77
CA SER A 61 -2.31 -23.70 -38.94
C SER A 61 -1.67 -22.72 -39.94
N ILE A 62 -1.73 -21.40 -39.72
CA ILE A 62 -1.17 -20.40 -40.67
C ILE A 62 0.17 -19.79 -40.15
N SER A 63 0.63 -20.11 -38.94
CA SER A 63 1.86 -19.52 -38.39
C SER A 63 3.13 -20.38 -38.53
N THR A 64 3.09 -21.49 -39.27
CA THR A 64 4.29 -22.32 -39.50
C THR A 64 4.78 -22.24 -40.94
N SER A 65 5.41 -21.13 -41.31
CA SER A 65 6.38 -21.13 -42.41
C SER A 65 7.51 -20.12 -42.19
N SER A 66 8.72 -20.68 -42.00
CA SER A 66 10.01 -20.11 -42.39
C SER A 66 10.66 -19.07 -41.47
N CYS A 67 11.57 -19.55 -40.60
CA CYS A 67 13.00 -19.27 -40.69
C CYS A 67 13.77 -20.17 -39.71
N THR A 68 14.18 -21.34 -40.20
CA THR A 68 15.27 -22.11 -39.60
C THR A 68 16.59 -21.43 -39.96
N SER A 69 17.14 -20.67 -39.01
CA SER A 69 18.53 -20.23 -39.04
C SER A 69 19.15 -20.44 -37.66
N LEU A 70 20.24 -21.22 -37.65
CA LEU A 70 21.28 -21.27 -36.62
C LEU A 70 20.93 -21.89 -35.27
N LEU A 71 20.77 -23.22 -35.30
CA LEU A 71 21.21 -24.12 -34.24
C LEU A 71 22.75 -24.18 -34.22
N VAL A 72 23.42 -23.13 -33.74
CA VAL A 72 24.82 -23.20 -33.28
C VAL A 72 25.01 -22.29 -32.08
N SER A 73 25.28 -22.92 -30.93
CA SER A 73 25.95 -22.36 -29.76
C SER A 73 25.25 -21.23 -28.99
N LEU A 74 24.48 -21.62 -27.97
CA LEU A 74 24.43 -20.94 -26.66
C LEU A 74 23.71 -21.81 -25.62
N LYS A 75 24.16 -23.07 -25.50
CA LYS A 75 24.09 -23.76 -24.19
C LYS A 75 25.32 -23.31 -23.40
N ALA A 76 25.41 -22.02 -23.12
CA ALA A 76 26.24 -21.56 -22.03
C ALA A 76 25.54 -22.05 -20.77
N THR A 77 26.01 -23.18 -20.25
CA THR A 77 26.04 -23.38 -18.79
C THR A 77 26.63 -22.10 -18.20
N GLN A 78 25.77 -21.15 -17.83
CA GLN A 78 26.14 -20.06 -16.94
C GLN A 78 26.78 -20.74 -15.72
N PRO A 79 28.09 -20.56 -15.48
CA PRO A 79 28.71 -21.13 -14.31
C PRO A 79 27.97 -20.56 -13.10
N LYS A 80 27.64 -21.40 -12.13
CA LYS A 80 27.03 -21.03 -10.84
C LYS A 80 27.72 -19.81 -10.18
N ASP A 81 28.98 -19.59 -10.52
CA ASP A 81 29.81 -18.48 -10.07
C ASP A 81 29.36 -17.12 -10.64
N ALA A 82 28.84 -17.07 -11.88
CA ALA A 82 28.39 -15.83 -12.51
C ALA A 82 27.16 -15.22 -11.80
N ILE A 83 26.19 -16.07 -11.41
CA ILE A 83 24.97 -15.64 -10.70
C ILE A 83 25.29 -15.16 -9.28
N THR A 84 26.22 -15.83 -8.61
CA THR A 84 26.68 -15.43 -7.27
C THR A 84 27.39 -14.07 -7.35
N THR A 85 28.19 -13.83 -8.40
CA THR A 85 28.82 -12.52 -8.62
C THR A 85 27.81 -11.42 -8.95
N THR A 86 26.76 -11.69 -9.72
CA THR A 86 25.73 -10.68 -10.02
C THR A 86 24.87 -10.34 -8.80
N GLN A 87 24.53 -11.33 -7.95
CA GLN A 87 23.81 -11.09 -6.70
C GLN A 87 24.61 -10.18 -5.76
N VAL A 88 25.92 -10.44 -5.60
CA VAL A 88 26.81 -9.60 -4.78
C VAL A 88 26.92 -8.19 -5.36
N THR A 89 26.97 -8.04 -6.69
CA THR A 89 26.95 -6.74 -7.35
C THR A 89 25.66 -5.96 -7.05
N ALA A 90 24.49 -6.61 -7.18
CA ALA A 90 23.19 -5.99 -6.87
C ALA A 90 23.10 -5.54 -5.41
N GLU A 91 23.55 -6.38 -4.47
CA GLU A 91 23.63 -6.04 -3.05
C GLU A 91 24.59 -4.87 -2.80
N THR A 92 25.71 -4.81 -3.54
CA THR A 92 26.68 -3.71 -3.42
C THR A 92 26.07 -2.39 -3.89
N PHE A 93 25.34 -2.39 -5.02
CA PHE A 93 24.61 -1.19 -5.46
C PHE A 93 23.60 -0.74 -4.41
N PHE A 94 22.84 -1.67 -3.83
CA PHE A 94 21.88 -1.38 -2.77
C PHE A 94 22.56 -0.74 -1.56
N ILE A 95 23.64 -1.34 -1.06
CA ILE A 95 24.37 -0.85 0.13
C ILE A 95 24.97 0.54 -0.11
N ASN A 96 25.43 0.81 -1.34
CA ASN A 96 25.98 2.11 -1.74
C ASN A 96 24.89 3.18 -1.97
N GLY A 97 23.61 2.81 -1.92
CA GLY A 97 22.49 3.73 -2.15
C GLY A 97 22.11 3.93 -3.63
N ASN A 98 22.70 3.15 -4.54
CA ASN A 98 22.36 3.15 -5.96
C ASN A 98 21.16 2.22 -6.20
N PHE A 99 19.98 2.64 -5.72
CA PHE A 99 18.80 1.78 -5.68
C PHE A 99 18.22 1.46 -7.06
N ASP A 100 18.33 2.37 -8.03
CA ASP A 100 17.86 2.14 -9.40
C ASP A 100 18.71 1.05 -10.09
N ASP A 101 20.03 1.12 -9.94
CA ASP A 101 20.94 0.09 -10.46
C ASP A 101 20.73 -1.25 -9.76
N ALA A 102 20.56 -1.23 -8.42
CA ALA A 102 20.24 -2.44 -7.66
C ALA A 102 18.93 -3.09 -8.12
N LEU A 103 17.91 -2.28 -8.42
CA LEU A 103 16.62 -2.77 -8.91
C LEU A 103 16.79 -3.49 -10.24
N LEU A 104 17.47 -2.87 -11.20
CA LEU A 104 17.72 -3.45 -12.53
C LEU A 104 18.48 -4.77 -12.44
N GLU A 105 19.52 -4.84 -11.61
CA GLU A 105 20.28 -6.08 -11.42
C GLU A 105 19.43 -7.19 -10.77
N PHE A 106 18.64 -6.88 -9.74
CA PHE A 106 17.75 -7.88 -9.14
C PHE A 106 16.64 -8.35 -10.10
N GLU A 107 16.10 -7.47 -10.93
CA GLU A 107 15.15 -7.83 -11.99
C GLU A 107 15.81 -8.76 -13.02
N GLN A 108 17.00 -8.41 -13.48
CA GLN A 108 17.74 -9.24 -14.43
C GLN A 108 18.06 -10.63 -13.86
N ILE A 109 18.49 -10.72 -12.60
CA ILE A 109 18.73 -12.02 -11.95
C ILE A 109 17.42 -12.80 -11.84
N TYR A 110 16.32 -12.17 -11.44
CA TYR A 110 15.02 -12.83 -11.30
C TYR A 110 14.54 -13.45 -12.62
N GLU A 111 14.67 -12.71 -13.73
CA GLU A 111 14.25 -13.16 -15.05
C GLU A 111 15.16 -14.24 -15.64
N THR A 112 16.48 -14.12 -15.44
CA THR A 112 17.47 -14.99 -16.09
C THR A 112 17.89 -16.19 -15.24
N ALA A 113 17.60 -16.20 -13.94
CA ALA A 113 17.96 -17.29 -13.04
C ALA A 113 17.39 -18.63 -13.51
N ALA A 114 18.29 -19.59 -13.70
CA ALA A 114 17.94 -20.95 -14.08
C ALA A 114 17.40 -21.77 -12.88
N SER A 115 17.87 -21.47 -11.67
CA SER A 115 17.44 -22.15 -10.46
C SER A 115 16.31 -21.39 -9.75
N HIS A 116 15.36 -22.13 -9.18
CA HIS A 116 14.30 -21.54 -8.38
C HIS A 116 14.84 -20.83 -7.13
N THR A 117 15.92 -21.36 -6.53
CA THR A 117 16.56 -20.77 -5.36
C THR A 117 17.15 -19.41 -5.67
N ASP A 118 17.88 -19.27 -6.77
CA ASP A 118 18.49 -17.99 -7.16
C ASP A 118 17.42 -16.98 -7.54
N ARG A 119 16.38 -17.42 -8.27
CA ARG A 119 15.21 -16.57 -8.58
C ARG A 119 14.53 -16.09 -7.30
N ASN A 120 14.34 -16.95 -6.32
CA ASN A 120 13.72 -16.57 -5.05
C ASN A 120 14.64 -15.60 -4.27
N SER A 121 15.95 -15.83 -4.25
CA SER A 121 16.91 -14.92 -3.62
C SER A 121 16.90 -13.53 -4.26
N ALA A 122 16.80 -13.45 -5.59
CA ALA A 122 16.62 -12.19 -6.30
C ALA A 122 15.29 -11.50 -5.95
N LEU A 123 14.20 -12.27 -5.78
CA LEU A 123 12.90 -11.73 -5.36
C LEU A 123 12.97 -11.04 -3.99
N TYR A 124 13.79 -11.56 -3.06
CA TYR A 124 14.03 -10.90 -1.77
C TYR A 124 14.73 -9.54 -1.94
N GLY A 125 15.80 -9.49 -2.74
CA GLY A 125 16.52 -8.25 -3.04
C GLY A 125 15.64 -7.23 -3.77
N LEU A 126 14.84 -7.69 -4.74
CA LEU A 126 13.85 -6.91 -5.46
C LEU A 126 12.83 -6.29 -4.51
N ALA A 127 12.24 -7.09 -3.62
CA ALA A 127 11.27 -6.62 -2.64
C ALA A 127 11.88 -5.53 -1.73
N CYS A 128 13.09 -5.75 -1.21
CA CYS A 128 13.78 -4.76 -0.38
C CYS A 128 14.05 -3.45 -1.13
N THR A 129 14.45 -3.54 -2.40
CA THR A 129 14.75 -2.37 -3.25
C THR A 129 13.50 -1.59 -3.60
N GLN A 130 12.42 -2.28 -3.98
CA GLN A 130 11.11 -1.68 -4.20
C GLN A 130 10.56 -1.04 -2.92
N MET A 131 10.79 -1.64 -1.74
CA MET A 131 10.44 -1.03 -0.47
C MET A 131 11.20 0.27 -0.24
N ILE A 132 12.48 0.40 -0.61
CA ILE A 132 13.20 1.67 -0.50
C ILE A 132 12.64 2.73 -1.46
N LEU A 133 12.37 2.34 -2.71
CA LEU A 133 11.93 3.24 -3.77
C LEU A 133 10.44 3.61 -3.68
N ALA A 134 9.66 2.91 -2.87
CA ALA A 134 8.22 3.14 -2.72
C ALA A 134 7.92 4.57 -2.22
N ASN A 135 7.25 5.35 -3.08
CA ASN A 135 6.81 6.71 -2.80
C ASN A 135 5.30 6.80 -2.52
N SER A 136 4.58 5.68 -2.66
CA SER A 136 3.15 5.57 -2.42
C SER A 136 2.84 4.33 -1.59
N ASP A 137 1.70 4.36 -0.91
CA ASP A 137 1.24 3.23 -0.10
C ASP A 137 0.99 1.99 -0.99
N LEU A 138 0.60 2.17 -2.27
CA LEU A 138 0.40 1.10 -3.24
C LEU A 138 1.72 0.40 -3.59
N GLN A 139 2.75 1.18 -3.95
CA GLN A 139 4.09 0.63 -4.27
C GLN A 139 4.70 -0.10 -3.06
N LEU A 140 4.47 0.41 -1.85
CA LEU A 140 4.93 -0.27 -0.63
C LEU A 140 4.21 -1.60 -0.43
N ILE A 141 2.90 -1.66 -0.68
CA ILE A 141 2.12 -2.91 -0.61
C ILE A 141 2.65 -3.92 -1.63
N GLU A 142 2.89 -3.51 -2.88
CA GLU A 142 3.43 -4.40 -3.92
C GLU A 142 4.81 -4.98 -3.52
N ALA A 143 5.67 -4.15 -2.94
CA ALA A 143 6.97 -4.59 -2.46
C ALA A 143 6.85 -5.59 -1.28
N ILE A 144 5.90 -5.35 -0.35
CA ILE A 144 5.59 -6.28 0.74
C ILE A 144 5.02 -7.60 0.20
N ASP A 145 4.15 -7.55 -0.80
CA ASP A 145 3.60 -8.75 -1.44
C ASP A 145 4.70 -9.60 -2.09
N ASN A 146 5.70 -8.95 -2.71
CA ASN A 146 6.88 -9.66 -3.23
C ASN A 146 7.70 -10.31 -2.10
N LEU A 147 7.86 -9.64 -0.96
CA LEU A 147 8.51 -10.23 0.21
C LEU A 147 7.71 -11.43 0.77
N LEU A 148 6.38 -11.34 0.80
CA LEU A 148 5.52 -12.46 1.21
C LEU A 148 5.61 -13.64 0.24
N ARG A 149 5.70 -13.38 -1.07
CA ARG A 149 5.94 -14.42 -2.09
C ARG A 149 7.30 -15.08 -1.90
N TRP A 150 8.35 -14.30 -1.62
CA TRP A 150 9.67 -14.85 -1.30
C TRP A 150 9.59 -15.78 -0.08
N ASP A 151 8.93 -15.35 0.99
CA ASP A 151 8.79 -16.11 2.24
C ASP A 151 8.04 -17.44 2.02
N ALA A 152 6.98 -17.42 1.21
CA ALA A 152 6.23 -18.63 0.85
C ALA A 152 7.06 -19.62 0.00
N ASN A 153 8.03 -19.12 -0.77
CA ASN A 153 8.77 -19.89 -1.77
C ASN A 153 10.19 -20.30 -1.31
N LYS A 154 10.68 -19.79 -0.17
CA LYS A 154 12.03 -20.12 0.34
C LYS A 154 12.16 -21.55 0.88
N GLY A 155 11.03 -22.21 1.12
CA GLY A 155 10.97 -23.55 1.70
C GLY A 155 11.33 -23.56 3.19
N THR A 156 11.83 -24.70 3.68
CA THR A 156 12.21 -24.88 5.09
C THR A 156 13.67 -24.55 5.37
N ALA A 157 14.40 -24.02 4.39
CA ALA A 157 15.80 -23.65 4.55
C ALA A 157 15.95 -22.51 5.56
N LEU A 158 17.10 -22.49 6.24
CA LEU A 158 17.48 -21.35 7.07
C LEU A 158 17.58 -20.10 6.19
N PHE A 159 17.32 -18.93 6.79
CA PHE A 159 17.46 -17.63 6.13
C PHE A 159 18.92 -17.45 5.67
N ILE A 160 19.15 -17.45 4.35
CA ILE A 160 20.48 -17.34 3.73
C ILE A 160 20.73 -15.94 3.13
N GLU A 161 19.67 -15.17 2.96
CA GLU A 161 19.70 -13.86 2.34
C GLU A 161 20.38 -12.82 3.23
N ASN A 162 20.74 -11.68 2.64
CA ASN A 162 21.34 -10.59 3.37
C ASN A 162 20.29 -9.79 4.18
N ARG A 163 20.24 -10.00 5.50
CA ARG A 163 19.31 -9.32 6.43
C ARG A 163 19.46 -7.80 6.45
N HIS A 164 20.63 -7.30 6.06
CA HIS A 164 20.91 -5.87 6.08
C HIS A 164 20.01 -5.10 5.10
N LEU A 165 19.69 -5.70 3.94
CA LEU A 165 18.83 -5.09 2.93
C LEU A 165 17.45 -4.76 3.50
N LEU A 166 16.78 -5.75 4.10
CA LEU A 166 15.47 -5.56 4.71
C LEU A 166 15.51 -4.55 5.86
N THR A 167 16.57 -4.58 6.67
CA THR A 167 16.75 -3.64 7.78
C THR A 167 16.83 -2.19 7.28
N LEU A 168 17.61 -1.93 6.23
CA LEU A 168 17.72 -0.61 5.60
C LEU A 168 16.40 -0.17 4.97
N ALA A 169 15.72 -1.09 4.26
CA ALA A 169 14.43 -0.82 3.64
C ALA A 169 13.35 -0.42 4.68
N LEU A 170 13.24 -1.19 5.76
CA LEU A 170 12.31 -0.90 6.86
C LEU A 170 12.65 0.41 7.56
N ARG A 171 13.94 0.69 7.79
CA ARG A 171 14.39 1.95 8.40
C ARG A 171 13.99 3.15 7.54
N GLN A 172 14.21 3.06 6.23
CA GLN A 172 13.82 4.11 5.29
C GLN A 172 12.31 4.34 5.30
N GLN A 173 11.52 3.29 5.21
CA GLN A 173 10.05 3.42 5.22
C GLN A 173 9.51 3.93 6.56
N SER A 174 10.09 3.51 7.68
CA SER A 174 9.76 4.06 9.01
C SER A 174 9.98 5.57 9.06
N TYR A 175 11.11 6.05 8.54
CA TYR A 175 11.41 7.48 8.44
C TYR A 175 10.39 8.23 7.58
N LEU A 176 10.05 7.70 6.40
CA LEU A 176 9.08 8.32 5.49
C LEU A 176 7.67 8.38 6.11
N ILE A 177 7.24 7.31 6.77
CA ILE A 177 5.95 7.24 7.49
C ILE A 177 5.91 8.29 8.59
N GLN A 178 6.98 8.39 9.40
CA GLN A 178 7.06 9.39 10.47
C GLN A 178 6.98 10.82 9.91
N LYS A 179 7.72 11.11 8.84
CA LYS A 179 7.70 12.41 8.15
C LYS A 179 6.30 12.74 7.63
N LYS A 180 5.62 11.78 6.98
CA LYS A 180 4.25 11.90 6.48
C LYS A 180 3.26 12.18 7.61
N HIS A 181 3.40 11.47 8.74
CA HIS A 181 2.55 11.66 9.92
C HIS A 181 2.69 13.08 10.51
N VAL A 182 3.92 13.57 10.70
CA VAL A 182 4.17 14.93 11.21
C VAL A 182 3.61 15.99 10.26
N ALA A 183 3.77 15.82 8.95
CA ALA A 183 3.20 16.72 7.96
C ALA A 183 1.67 16.75 8.00
N MET A 184 1.02 15.58 8.12
CA MET A 184 -0.43 15.48 8.26
C MET A 184 -0.93 16.13 9.55
N ALA A 185 -0.30 15.85 10.69
CA ALA A 185 -0.66 16.43 11.98
C ALA A 185 -0.54 17.97 11.95
N THR A 186 0.49 18.50 11.30
CA THR A 186 0.68 19.94 11.13
C THR A 186 -0.41 20.55 10.25
N ARG A 187 -0.75 19.89 9.13
CA ARG A 187 -1.85 20.32 8.25
C ARG A 187 -3.18 20.33 8.99
N GLU A 188 -3.45 19.30 9.79
CA GLU A 188 -4.68 19.18 10.55
C GLU A 188 -4.80 20.25 11.63
N LYS A 189 -3.70 20.53 12.36
CA LYS A 189 -3.63 21.65 13.30
C LYS A 189 -3.96 22.99 12.64
N ARG A 190 -3.42 23.25 11.45
CA ARG A 190 -3.72 24.48 10.69
C ARG A 190 -5.20 24.57 10.32
N LYS A 191 -5.80 23.49 9.82
CA LYS A 191 -7.23 23.45 9.52
C LYS A 191 -8.07 23.74 10.77
N ASN A 192 -7.76 23.10 11.89
CA ASN A 192 -8.48 23.29 13.14
C ASN A 192 -8.38 24.72 13.68
N ASN A 193 -7.23 25.38 13.50
CA ASN A 193 -7.09 26.79 13.85
C ASN A 193 -8.00 27.68 13.00
N VAL A 194 -8.07 27.44 11.67
CA VAL A 194 -8.96 28.17 10.77
C VAL A 194 -10.43 27.94 11.14
N ILE A 195 -10.83 26.69 11.38
CA ILE A 195 -12.19 26.34 11.82
C ILE A 195 -12.54 27.05 13.13
N THR A 196 -11.62 27.04 14.10
CA THR A 196 -11.81 27.70 15.40
C THR A 196 -11.98 29.21 15.24
N TYR A 197 -11.13 29.83 14.41
CA TYR A 197 -11.23 31.26 14.10
C TYR A 197 -12.57 31.60 13.43
N GLN A 198 -12.99 30.82 12.43
CA GLN A 198 -14.27 31.01 11.75
C GLN A 198 -15.46 30.83 12.69
N ARG A 199 -15.45 29.81 13.56
CA ARG A 199 -16.49 29.61 14.58
C ARG A 199 -16.61 30.81 15.51
N LYS A 200 -15.47 31.37 15.95
CA LYS A 200 -15.45 32.59 16.77
C LYS A 200 -16.07 33.77 16.02
N LYS A 201 -15.71 33.97 14.75
CA LYS A 201 -16.26 35.05 13.93
C LYS A 201 -17.77 34.90 13.71
N ILE A 202 -18.25 33.68 13.42
CA ILE A 202 -19.69 33.38 13.29
C ILE A 202 -20.42 33.69 14.60
N SER A 203 -19.88 33.29 15.74
CA SER A 203 -20.48 33.59 17.05
C SER A 203 -20.57 35.09 17.33
N GLN A 204 -19.52 35.86 16.99
CA GLN A 204 -19.54 37.32 17.11
C GLN A 204 -20.61 37.93 16.21
N MET A 205 -20.67 37.51 14.94
CA MET A 205 -21.69 37.99 14.00
C MET A 205 -23.11 37.64 14.45
N ALA A 206 -23.34 36.44 14.98
CA ALA A 206 -24.63 36.03 15.51
C ALA A 206 -25.08 36.89 16.69
N ASN A 207 -24.16 37.24 17.60
CA ASN A 207 -24.45 38.15 18.70
C ASN A 207 -24.78 39.56 18.21
N THR A 208 -24.04 40.06 17.21
CA THR A 208 -24.34 41.35 16.59
C THR A 208 -25.72 41.36 15.94
N LEU A 209 -26.08 40.31 15.19
CA LEU A 209 -27.41 40.17 14.60
C LEU A 209 -28.51 40.16 15.66
N LYS A 210 -28.32 39.43 16.76
CA LYS A 210 -29.27 39.42 17.87
C LYS A 210 -29.47 40.81 18.48
N ASN A 211 -28.39 41.56 18.68
CA ASN A 211 -28.48 42.91 19.22
C ASN A 211 -29.19 43.87 18.25
N LEU A 212 -28.87 43.80 16.95
CA LEU A 212 -29.52 44.61 15.93
C LEU A 212 -31.01 44.28 15.81
N GLN A 213 -31.38 43.00 15.91
CA GLN A 213 -32.77 42.57 15.93
C GLN A 213 -33.52 43.18 17.13
N HIS A 214 -32.92 43.15 18.31
CA HIS A 214 -33.50 43.76 19.50
C HIS A 214 -33.69 45.27 19.35
N GLN A 215 -32.70 45.97 18.78
CA GLN A 215 -32.80 47.41 18.51
C GLN A 215 -33.91 47.75 17.51
N LEU A 216 -34.13 46.91 16.49
CA LEU A 216 -35.23 47.09 15.55
C LEU A 216 -36.59 46.92 16.23
N GLU A 217 -36.72 45.90 17.08
CA GLU A 217 -37.95 45.64 17.85
C GLU A 217 -38.28 46.80 18.80
N GLU A 218 -37.27 47.38 19.46
CA GLU A 218 -37.45 48.58 20.28
C GLU A 218 -37.91 49.79 19.46
N LEU A 219 -37.34 50.00 18.27
CA LEU A 219 -37.74 51.10 17.39
C LEU A 219 -39.16 50.93 16.84
N GLU A 220 -39.56 49.70 16.53
CA GLU A 220 -40.92 49.37 16.09
C GLU A 220 -41.94 49.67 17.19
N GLN A 221 -41.65 49.28 18.44
CA GLN A 221 -42.49 49.61 19.59
C GLN A 221 -42.62 51.13 19.81
N ILE A 222 -41.53 51.88 19.62
CA ILE A 222 -41.58 53.34 19.70
C ILE A 222 -42.51 53.91 18.62
N ASP A 223 -42.37 53.45 17.36
CA ASP A 223 -43.20 53.93 16.26
C ASP A 223 -44.69 53.64 16.51
N GLU A 224 -45.04 52.44 16.97
CA GLU A 224 -46.42 52.08 17.34
C GLU A 224 -47.01 53.06 18.38
N ILE A 225 -46.26 53.34 19.46
CA ILE A 225 -46.68 54.30 20.49
C ILE A 225 -46.88 55.71 19.90
N TYR A 226 -46.03 56.13 18.96
CA TYR A 226 -46.17 57.43 18.30
C TYR A 226 -47.37 57.49 17.34
N GLN A 227 -47.64 56.42 16.60
CA GLN A 227 -48.80 56.31 15.71
C GLN A 227 -50.11 56.34 16.51
N GLU A 228 -50.19 55.65 17.65
CA GLU A 228 -51.35 55.70 18.53
C GLU A 228 -51.65 57.13 19.04
N LYS A 229 -50.60 57.87 19.40
CA LYS A 229 -50.72 59.28 19.83
C LYS A 229 -51.11 60.25 18.71
N ARG A 230 -50.93 59.87 17.44
CA ARG A 230 -51.27 60.70 16.27
C ARG A 230 -52.70 60.52 15.75
N LYS A 231 -53.51 59.63 16.33
CA LYS A 231 -54.92 59.48 15.93
C LYS A 231 -55.64 60.83 16.10
N PRO A 232 -56.16 61.44 15.01
CA PRO A 232 -56.83 62.73 15.08
C PRO A 232 -58.14 62.62 15.85
N LEU A 233 -58.40 63.61 16.71
CA LEU A 233 -59.65 63.83 17.46
C LEU A 233 -60.84 64.03 16.52
#